data_AF-A0A8T4NMZ8-F1
#
_entry.id   AF-A0A8T4NMZ8-F1
#
_cell.length_a   1.000
_cell.length_b   1.000
_cell.length_c   1.000
_cell.angle_alpha   90.00
_cell.angle_beta   90.00
_cell.angle_gamma   90.00
#
_symmetry.space_group_name_H-M   'P 1'
#
loop_
_entity.id
_entity.type
_entity.pdbx_description
1 polymer ?
#
loop_
_entity_poly.entity_id
_entity_poly.type
_entity_poly.pdbx_seq_one_letter_code
_entity_poly.pdbx_strand_id
1 'polypeptide(L)'
;MGWKNWSYWLRGGFLLATIYFIYTLLINQLYGTVIKAGLYRILYEVGYPFNFVRFLVMGFNESFIAIIFSWIIAYIVFFLLGAIIGWIVGKIKSK
;
A
#
# COMPACT_ATOMS: atom_id res chain seq x y z
N MET A 1 -0.14 -15.76 21.20
CA MET A 1 -0.45 -16.39 19.90
C MET A 1 -0.14 -15.37 18.80
N GLY A 2 0.91 -15.59 18.01
CA GLY A 2 1.38 -14.61 17.03
C GLY A 2 0.66 -14.70 15.69
N TRP A 3 0.83 -13.67 14.86
CA TRP A 3 0.44 -13.60 13.44
C TRP A 3 0.78 -14.85 12.60
N LYS A 4 1.74 -15.66 13.07
CA LYS A 4 2.09 -17.00 12.54
C LYS A 4 0.97 -18.05 12.59
N ASN A 5 -0.18 -17.78 13.22
CA ASN A 5 -1.36 -18.68 13.20
C ASN A 5 -2.50 -18.15 12.32
N TRP A 6 -2.38 -16.95 11.75
CA TRP A 6 -3.44 -16.40 10.91
C TRP A 6 -3.56 -17.18 9.61
N SER A 7 -4.76 -17.19 9.02
CA SER A 7 -4.97 -17.72 7.67
C SER A 7 -4.07 -16.98 6.67
N TYR A 8 -3.65 -17.66 5.60
CA TYR A 8 -2.73 -17.07 4.61
C TYR A 8 -3.28 -15.81 3.95
N TRP A 9 -4.61 -15.72 3.75
CA TRP A 9 -5.27 -14.51 3.24
C TRP A 9 -5.12 -13.32 4.19
N LEU A 10 -5.34 -13.53 5.50
CA LEU A 10 -5.15 -12.49 6.53
C LEU A 10 -3.70 -12.01 6.60
N ARG A 11 -2.74 -12.94 6.49
CA ARG A 11 -1.31 -12.57 6.47
C ARG A 11 -0.96 -11.79 5.22
N GLY A 12 -1.40 -12.25 4.05
CA GLY A 12 -1.13 -11.58 2.78
C GLY A 12 -1.71 -10.17 2.75
N GLY A 13 -2.97 -10.01 3.20
CA GLY A 13 -3.63 -8.70 3.27
C GLY A 13 -2.90 -7.75 4.22
N PHE A 14 -2.56 -8.20 5.42
CA PHE A 14 -1.86 -7.39 6.39
C PHE A 14 -0.45 -7.01 5.94
N LEU A 15 0.31 -7.94 5.34
CA LEU A 15 1.63 -7.68 4.79
C LEU A 15 1.59 -6.61 3.71
N LEU A 16 0.71 -6.76 2.72
CA LEU A 16 0.65 -5.83 1.59
C LEU A 16 0.19 -4.43 2.03
N ALA A 17 -0.80 -4.37 2.94
CA ALA A 17 -1.28 -3.10 3.48
C ALA A 17 -0.21 -2.40 4.34
N THR A 18 0.55 -3.15 5.12
CA THR A 18 1.66 -2.62 5.92
C THR A 18 2.80 -2.10 5.04
N ILE A 19 3.18 -2.84 3.98
CA ILE A 19 4.19 -2.40 3.01
C ILE A 19 3.76 -1.09 2.35
N TYR A 20 2.49 -0.98 1.94
CA TYR A 20 1.96 0.28 1.38
C TYR A 20 2.00 1.43 2.38
N PHE A 21 1.63 1.18 3.64
CA PHE A 21 1.66 2.20 4.68
C PHE A 21 3.09 2.72 4.93
N ILE A 22 4.06 1.81 5.05
CA ILE A 22 5.48 2.16 5.21
C ILE A 22 6.00 2.95 4.00
N TYR A 23 5.68 2.48 2.79
CA TYR A 23 6.05 3.16 1.54
C TYR A 23 5.51 4.60 1.51
N THR A 24 4.25 4.80 1.89
CA THR A 24 3.61 6.11 1.93
C THR A 24 4.27 7.04 2.96
N LEU A 25 4.62 6.52 4.14
CA LEU A 25 5.34 7.30 5.16
C LEU A 25 6.74 7.71 4.71
N LEU A 26 7.52 6.75 4.18
CA LEU A 26 8.87 7.01 3.68
C LEU A 26 8.85 8.05 2.58
N ILE A 27 7.92 7.93 1.63
CA ILE A 27 7.81 8.87 0.54
C ILE A 27 7.41 10.26 1.01
N ASN A 28 6.43 10.41 1.90
CA ASN A 28 6.07 11.74 2.40
C ASN A 28 7.21 12.41 3.19
N GLN A 29 8.03 11.64 3.91
CA GLN A 29 9.24 12.18 4.55
C GLN A 29 10.33 12.57 3.53
N LEU A 30 10.48 11.80 2.45
CA LEU A 30 11.41 12.09 1.36
C LEU A 30 10.91 13.21 0.42
N TYR A 31 9.61 13.50 0.35
CA TYR A 31 9.06 14.67 -0.35
C TYR A 31 9.39 15.97 0.40
N GLY A 32 9.40 15.93 1.74
CA GLY A 32 9.76 17.09 2.58
C GLY A 32 11.26 17.38 2.63
N THR A 33 12.10 16.40 2.26
CA THR A 33 13.56 16.55 2.21
C THR A 33 14.03 16.45 0.77
N VAL A 34 14.53 17.56 0.22
CA VAL A 34 15.06 17.71 -1.14
C VAL A 34 16.06 16.59 -1.50
N ILE A 35 15.59 15.45 -2.02
CA ILE A 35 16.43 14.28 -2.32
C ILE A 35 16.37 13.96 -3.82
N LYS A 36 17.48 14.28 -4.47
CA LYS A 36 18.01 13.85 -5.79
C LYS A 36 17.02 13.12 -6.71
N ALA A 37 16.69 13.78 -7.82
CA ALA A 37 15.77 13.36 -8.89
C ALA A 37 15.85 11.87 -9.34
N GLY A 38 17.00 11.21 -9.21
CA GLY A 38 17.14 9.79 -9.56
C GLY A 38 16.45 8.82 -8.58
N LEU A 39 16.56 9.04 -7.27
CA LEU A 39 15.93 8.17 -6.26
C LEU A 39 14.42 8.41 -6.22
N TYR A 40 14.03 9.68 -6.40
CA TYR A 40 12.65 10.10 -6.56
C TYR A 40 11.96 9.41 -7.74
N ARG A 41 12.62 9.37 -8.90
CA ARG A 41 12.07 8.74 -10.11
C ARG A 41 11.83 7.24 -9.91
N ILE A 42 12.77 6.52 -9.29
CA ILE A 42 12.61 5.09 -8.99
C ILE A 42 11.46 4.87 -8.01
N LEU A 43 11.40 5.65 -6.93
CA LEU A 43 10.31 5.54 -5.94
C LEU A 43 8.95 5.91 -6.55
N TYR A 44 8.91 6.88 -7.46
CA TYR A 44 7.72 7.28 -8.19
C TYR A 44 7.27 6.23 -9.21
N GLU A 45 8.20 5.63 -9.97
CA GLU A 45 7.92 4.61 -10.99
C GLU A 45 7.53 3.26 -10.37
N VAL A 46 8.27 2.78 -9.36
CA VAL A 46 7.90 1.57 -8.58
C VAL A 46 6.62 1.82 -7.78
N GLY A 47 6.42 3.07 -7.40
CA GLY A 47 5.25 3.62 -6.75
C GLY A 47 4.02 3.81 -7.58
N TYR A 48 4.18 3.80 -8.90
CA TYR A 48 3.16 4.28 -9.82
C TYR A 48 1.81 3.55 -9.63
N PRO A 49 1.75 2.22 -9.38
CA PRO A 49 0.49 1.55 -9.06
C PRO A 49 -0.16 2.06 -7.77
N PHE A 50 0.66 2.40 -6.77
CA PHE A 50 0.22 2.94 -5.48
C PHE A 50 -0.27 4.40 -5.60
N ASN A 51 0.44 5.21 -6.40
CA ASN A 51 0.06 6.59 -6.69
C ASN A 51 -1.16 6.68 -7.62
N PHE A 52 -1.36 5.71 -8.52
CA PHE A 52 -2.54 5.61 -9.36
C PHE A 52 -3.82 5.37 -8.54
N VAL A 53 -3.77 4.49 -7.53
CA VAL A 53 -4.89 4.31 -6.58
C VAL A 53 -5.16 5.62 -5.82
N ARG A 54 -4.12 6.31 -5.37
CA ARG A 54 -4.26 7.63 -4.74
C ARG A 54 -4.90 8.66 -5.69
N PHE A 55 -4.50 8.67 -6.97
CA PHE A 55 -5.04 9.56 -8.00
C PHE A 55 -6.53 9.29 -8.31
N LEU A 56 -6.92 8.02 -8.43
CA LEU A 56 -8.33 7.63 -8.63
C LEU A 56 -9.24 8.06 -7.48
N VAL A 57 -8.70 8.15 -6.26
CA VAL A 57 -9.45 8.56 -5.06
C VAL A 57 -9.43 10.09 -4.85
N MET A 58 -8.42 10.79 -5.36
CA MET A 58 -8.14 12.19 -5.02
C MET A 58 -9.02 13.24 -5.69
N GLY A 59 -9.75 12.93 -6.78
CA GLY A 59 -10.73 13.84 -7.40
C GLY A 59 -10.49 15.33 -7.15
N PHE A 60 -9.32 15.85 -7.56
CA PHE A 60 -8.92 17.26 -7.55
C PHE A 60 -9.13 18.13 -6.29
N ASN A 61 -9.37 17.58 -5.09
CA ASN A 61 -9.60 18.42 -3.89
C ASN A 61 -8.57 18.16 -2.78
N GLU A 62 -7.65 19.11 -2.58
CA GLU A 62 -6.56 19.09 -1.58
C GLU A 62 -7.05 19.29 -0.13
N SER A 63 -8.25 18.84 0.22
CA SER A 63 -8.70 18.89 1.61
C SER A 63 -7.96 17.83 2.45
N PHE A 64 -7.54 18.20 3.66
CA PHE A 64 -6.89 17.28 4.62
C PHE A 64 -7.73 16.01 4.86
N ILE A 65 -9.06 16.15 4.87
CA ILE A 65 -10.00 15.04 5.02
C ILE A 65 -9.93 14.10 3.81
N ALA A 66 -9.90 14.62 2.58
CA ALA A 66 -9.76 13.80 1.37
C ALA A 66 -8.42 13.05 1.35
N ILE A 67 -7.34 13.66 1.85
CA ILE A 67 -6.04 13.01 1.99
C ILE A 67 -6.15 11.80 2.94
N ILE A 68 -6.70 11.97 4.14
CA ILE A 68 -6.86 10.86 5.10
C ILE A 68 -7.75 9.75 4.52
N PHE A 69 -8.89 10.11 3.93
CA PHE A 69 -9.79 9.13 3.30
C PHE A 69 -9.09 8.36 2.18
N SER A 70 -8.26 9.01 1.38
CA SER A 70 -7.50 8.35 0.32
C SER A 70 -6.50 7.33 0.86
N TRP A 71 -5.88 7.60 2.02
CA TRP A 71 -4.96 6.66 2.66
C TRP A 71 -5.69 5.44 3.19
N ILE A 72 -6.86 5.64 3.80
CA ILE A 72 -7.72 4.56 4.29
C ILE A 72 -8.19 3.69 3.13
N ILE A 73 -8.73 4.29 2.07
CA ILE A 73 -9.23 3.56 0.89
C ILE A 73 -8.09 2.77 0.24
N ALA A 74 -6.94 3.39 0.03
CA ALA A 74 -5.79 2.69 -0.54
C ALA A 74 -5.31 1.55 0.36
N TYR A 75 -5.28 1.73 1.68
CA TYR A 75 -4.97 0.67 2.63
C TYR A 75 -5.94 -0.51 2.50
N ILE A 76 -7.25 -0.25 2.39
CA ILE A 76 -8.27 -1.29 2.18
C ILE A 76 -8.04 -2.02 0.84
N VAL A 77 -7.76 -1.29 -0.24
CA VAL A 77 -7.49 -1.88 -1.56
C VAL A 77 -6.28 -2.81 -1.51
N PHE A 78 -5.16 -2.36 -0.94
CA PHE A 78 -3.96 -3.20 -0.81
C PHE A 78 -4.17 -4.37 0.14
N PHE A 79 -4.96 -4.20 1.20
CA PHE A 79 -5.36 -5.30 2.05
C PHE A 79 -6.16 -6.36 1.27
N LEU A 80 -7.13 -5.96 0.45
CA LEU A 80 -7.91 -6.89 -0.37
C LEU A 80 -7.06 -7.60 -1.42
N LEU A 81 -6.18 -6.86 -2.11
CA LEU A 81 -5.22 -7.46 -3.06
C LEU A 81 -4.31 -8.47 -2.37
N GLY A 82 -3.75 -8.11 -1.21
CA GLY A 82 -2.94 -9.01 -0.40
C GLY A 82 -3.74 -10.21 0.12
N ALA A 83 -5.02 -10.03 0.44
CA ALA A 83 -5.90 -11.12 0.86
C ALA A 83 -6.15 -12.11 -0.26
N ILE A 84 -6.36 -11.64 -1.49
CA ILE A 84 -6.50 -12.49 -2.68
C ILE A 84 -5.21 -13.26 -2.94
N ILE A 85 -4.05 -12.58 -2.95
CA ILE A 85 -2.74 -13.21 -3.13
C ILE A 85 -2.49 -14.27 -2.03
N GLY A 86 -2.73 -13.90 -0.77
CA GLY A 86 -2.57 -14.79 0.37
C GLY A 86 -3.52 -15.99 0.32
N TRP A 87 -4.74 -15.81 -0.18
CA TRP A 87 -5.69 -16.91 -0.41
C TRP A 87 -5.19 -17.88 -1.48
N ILE A 88 -4.71 -17.37 -2.62
CA ILE A 88 -4.13 -18.18 -3.70
C ILE A 88 -2.91 -18.96 -3.19
N VAL A 89 -1.99 -18.29 -2.49
CA VAL A 89 -0.79 -18.93 -1.91
C VAL A 89 -1.18 -20.01 -0.90
N GLY A 90 -2.19 -19.75 -0.07
CA GLY A 90 -2.73 -20.75 0.87
C GLY A 90 -3.30 -21.97 0.17
N LYS A 91 -3.99 -21.80 -0.96
CA LYS A 91 -4.50 -22.91 -1.78
C LYS A 91 -3.38 -23.70 -2.45
N ILE A 92 -2.30 -23.06 -2.88
CA ILE A 92 -1.13 -23.73 -3.47
C ILE A 92 -0.38 -24.55 -2.43
N LYS A 93 -0.14 -24.00 -1.22
CA LYS A 93 0.60 -24.70 -0.15
C LYS A 93 -0.19 -25.76 0.60
N SER A 94 -1.51 -25.79 0.44
CA SER A 94 -2.38 -26.80 1.03
C SER A 94 -2.55 -28.04 0.13
N LYS A 95 -1.98 -28.01 -1.09
CA LYS A 95 -1.73 -29.20 -1.91
C LYS A 95 -0.35 -29.76 -1.58
#